data_AF-A0A939CYB2-F1
#
_entry.id   AF-A0A939CYB2-F1
#
_cell.length_a   1.000
_cell.length_b   1.000
_cell.length_c   1.000
_cell.angle_alpha   90.00
_cell.angle_beta   90.00
_cell.angle_gamma   90.00
#
_symmetry.space_group_name_H-M   'P 1'
#
loop_
_entity.id
_entity.type
_entity.pdbx_description
1 polymer ?
#
loop_
_entity_poly.entity_id
_entity_poly.type
_entity_poly.pdbx_seq_one_letter_code
_entity_poly.pdbx_strand_id
1 'polypeptide(L)'
;MSGANLFLTEMNHADLRDTDLRSTDLRGAKMVAVNLSGANLEGANWEDAWLLDAILWNTICPNGEVVVERCSIGTQRRRSLC
;
A
#
# COMPACT_ATOMS: atom_id res chain seq x y z
N MET A 1 10.19 6.57 -4.82
CA MET A 1 9.76 7.73 -4.00
C MET A 1 9.98 7.43 -2.52
N SER A 2 11.12 6.82 -2.16
CA SER A 2 11.37 6.44 -0.78
C SER A 2 11.40 7.67 0.13
N GLY A 3 10.72 7.58 1.27
CA GLY A 3 10.60 8.69 2.23
C GLY A 3 9.69 9.85 1.78
N ALA A 4 8.84 9.67 0.77
CA ALA A 4 7.88 10.72 0.40
C ALA A 4 6.80 10.90 1.50
N ASN A 5 6.29 12.12 1.64
CA ASN A 5 5.14 12.42 2.48
C ASN A 5 3.89 12.47 1.59
N LEU A 6 3.03 11.48 1.73
CA LEU A 6 1.78 11.34 0.99
C LEU A 6 0.59 11.25 1.96
N PHE A 7 0.73 11.85 3.14
CA PHE A 7 -0.30 11.95 4.16
C PHE A 7 -1.61 12.53 3.58
N LEU A 8 -2.72 11.83 3.79
CA LEU A 8 -4.06 12.21 3.31
C LEU A 8 -4.18 12.46 1.78
N THR A 9 -3.26 11.93 0.98
CA THR A 9 -3.35 12.09 -0.48
C THR A 9 -4.38 11.14 -1.09
N GLU A 10 -4.96 11.55 -2.22
CA GLU A 10 -5.86 10.71 -3.01
C GLU A 10 -5.11 10.20 -4.25
N MET A 11 -4.88 8.89 -4.33
CA MET A 11 -4.15 8.20 -5.40
C MET A 11 -5.03 7.15 -6.07
N ASN A 12 -6.31 7.48 -6.25
CA ASN A 12 -7.27 6.56 -6.85
C ASN A 12 -6.86 6.22 -8.30
N HIS A 13 -6.89 4.93 -8.64
CA HIS A 13 -6.46 4.39 -9.93
C HIS A 13 -4.99 4.66 -10.29
N ALA A 14 -4.14 5.02 -9.32
CA ALA A 14 -2.72 5.21 -9.58
C ALA A 14 -2.03 3.88 -9.92
N ASP A 15 -1.07 3.94 -10.84
CA ASP A 15 -0.21 2.82 -11.19
C ASP A 15 1.14 3.00 -10.47
N LEU A 16 1.33 2.24 -9.39
CA LEU A 16 2.51 2.25 -8.53
C LEU A 16 3.25 0.91 -8.57
N ARG A 17 3.12 0.16 -9.67
CA ARG A 17 3.80 -1.12 -9.84
C ARG A 17 5.31 -0.97 -9.77
N ASP A 18 5.97 -1.92 -9.12
CA ASP A 18 7.42 -2.00 -8.97
C ASP A 18 8.06 -0.70 -8.40
N THR A 19 7.28 0.11 -7.68
CA THR A 19 7.77 1.37 -7.10
C THR A 19 8.43 1.15 -5.73
N ASP A 20 9.51 1.89 -5.48
CA ASP A 20 10.12 1.97 -4.16
C ASP A 20 9.39 3.03 -3.31
N LEU A 21 8.59 2.57 -2.36
CA LEU A 21 7.84 3.36 -1.38
C LEU A 21 8.35 3.11 0.06
N ARG A 22 9.58 2.62 0.21
CA ARG A 22 10.16 2.37 1.55
C ARG A 22 10.16 3.63 2.40
N SER A 23 9.84 3.47 3.68
CA SER A 23 9.78 4.55 4.68
C SER A 23 8.88 5.74 4.30
N THR A 24 7.92 5.55 3.39
CA THR A 24 6.96 6.59 2.96
C THR A 24 5.84 6.73 3.99
N ASP A 25 5.38 7.95 4.23
CA ASP A 25 4.19 8.21 5.06
C ASP A 25 2.93 8.24 4.19
N LEU A 26 2.12 7.18 4.24
CA LEU A 26 0.80 7.08 3.59
C LEU A 26 -0.35 7.14 4.60
N ARG A 27 -0.14 7.66 5.80
CA ARG A 27 -1.21 7.69 6.80
C ARG A 27 -2.43 8.43 6.27
N GLY A 28 -3.60 7.81 6.39
CA GLY A 28 -4.85 8.35 5.87
C GLY A 28 -4.92 8.53 4.35
N ALA A 29 -3.96 8.03 3.58
CA ALA A 29 -4.01 8.11 2.12
C ALA A 29 -5.18 7.29 1.57
N LYS A 30 -5.89 7.83 0.59
CA LYS A 30 -6.97 7.13 -0.12
C LYS A 30 -6.43 6.55 -1.41
N MET A 31 -6.39 5.23 -1.49
CA MET A 31 -5.85 4.48 -2.61
C MET A 31 -6.91 3.49 -3.10
N VAL A 32 -7.90 4.01 -3.80
CA VAL A 32 -8.97 3.20 -4.39
C VAL A 32 -8.52 2.67 -5.76
N ALA A 33 -8.63 1.36 -6.00
CA ALA A 33 -8.25 0.70 -7.25
C ALA A 33 -6.79 0.98 -7.69
N VAL A 34 -5.88 1.17 -6.72
CA VAL A 34 -4.45 1.39 -6.97
C VAL A 34 -3.76 0.06 -7.35
N ASN A 35 -2.77 0.11 -8.23
CA ASN A 35 -1.93 -1.04 -8.52
C ASN A 35 -0.56 -0.89 -7.85
N LEU A 36 -0.33 -1.66 -6.79
CA LEU A 36 0.93 -1.69 -6.04
C LEU A 36 1.75 -2.95 -6.35
N SER A 37 1.43 -3.68 -7.41
CA SER A 37 2.07 -4.98 -7.66
C SER A 37 3.59 -4.84 -7.77
N GLY A 38 4.36 -5.63 -7.03
CA GLY A 38 5.83 -5.54 -6.99
C GLY A 38 6.39 -4.33 -6.22
N ALA A 39 5.55 -3.47 -5.64
CA ALA A 39 6.02 -2.31 -4.89
C ALA A 39 6.70 -2.72 -3.58
N ASN A 40 7.66 -1.90 -3.15
CA ASN A 40 8.34 -2.09 -1.87
C ASN A 40 7.89 -1.04 -0.86
N LEU A 41 7.24 -1.50 0.21
CA LEU A 41 6.66 -0.67 1.25
C LEU A 41 7.36 -0.86 2.59
N GLU A 42 8.52 -1.51 2.60
CA GLU A 42 9.25 -1.82 3.83
C GLU A 42 9.47 -0.55 4.67
N GLY A 43 9.01 -0.60 5.92
CA GLY A 43 9.04 0.54 6.85
C GLY A 43 8.11 1.70 6.51
N ALA A 44 7.22 1.58 5.52
CA ALA A 44 6.25 2.63 5.20
C ALA A 44 5.11 2.67 6.24
N ASN A 45 4.65 3.88 6.58
CA ASN A 45 3.57 4.05 7.56
C ASN A 45 2.23 4.24 6.87
N TRP A 46 1.40 3.21 6.89
CA TRP A 46 0.11 3.17 6.21
C TRP A 46 -1.06 3.07 7.19
N GLU A 47 -0.84 3.51 8.43
CA GLU A 47 -1.89 3.55 9.45
C GLU A 47 -3.07 4.41 8.96
N ASP A 48 -4.29 3.91 9.11
CA ASP A 48 -5.53 4.52 8.61
C ASP A 48 -5.60 4.75 7.09
N ALA A 49 -4.68 4.21 6.29
CA ALA A 49 -4.78 4.27 4.83
C ALA A 49 -6.00 3.47 4.33
N TRP A 50 -6.66 3.99 3.30
CA TRP A 50 -7.82 3.36 2.67
C TRP A 50 -7.39 2.70 1.37
N LEU A 51 -7.07 1.42 1.46
CA LEU A 51 -6.89 0.54 0.31
C LEU A 51 -8.24 -0.13 0.01
N LEU A 52 -8.93 0.34 -1.02
CA LEU A 52 -10.16 -0.28 -1.51
C LEU A 52 -9.90 -0.75 -2.94
N ASP A 53 -10.19 -2.01 -3.26
CA ASP A 53 -9.89 -2.60 -4.58
C ASP A 53 -8.42 -2.47 -5.03
N ALA A 54 -7.51 -2.26 -4.08
CA ALA A 54 -6.08 -2.18 -4.35
C ALA A 54 -5.52 -3.56 -4.75
N ILE A 55 -4.57 -3.56 -5.69
CA ILE A 55 -3.86 -4.77 -6.13
C ILE A 55 -2.48 -4.79 -5.47
N LEU A 56 -2.24 -5.78 -4.61
CA LEU A 56 -1.01 -5.93 -3.81
C LEU A 56 -0.16 -7.14 -4.23
N TRP A 57 -0.26 -7.60 -5.48
CA TRP A 57 0.43 -8.83 -5.88
C TRP A 57 1.96 -8.67 -5.86
N ASN A 58 2.68 -9.59 -5.23
CA ASN A 58 4.14 -9.55 -5.06
C ASN A 58 4.66 -8.26 -4.38
N THR A 59 3.83 -7.62 -3.55
CA THR A 59 4.18 -6.38 -2.85
C THR A 59 4.90 -6.70 -1.54
N ILE A 60 5.94 -5.94 -1.19
CA ILE A 60 6.62 -6.06 0.11
C ILE A 60 5.92 -5.13 1.10
N CYS A 61 5.34 -5.68 2.15
CA CYS A 61 4.64 -4.96 3.20
C CYS A 61 5.57 -4.21 4.16
N PRO A 62 5.04 -3.28 4.98
CA PRO A 62 5.83 -2.52 5.94
C PRO A 62 6.67 -3.33 6.92
N ASN A 63 6.19 -4.53 7.26
CA ASN A 63 6.87 -5.49 8.13
C ASN A 63 7.93 -6.34 7.40
N GLY A 64 8.12 -6.15 6.09
CA GLY A 64 9.03 -6.92 5.25
C GLY A 64 8.42 -8.22 4.70
N GLU A 65 7.14 -8.52 4.97
CA GLU A 65 6.47 -9.68 4.39
C GLU A 65 6.12 -9.45 2.92
N VAL A 66 6.18 -10.50 2.10
CA VAL A 66 5.80 -10.41 0.69
C VAL A 66 4.39 -10.95 0.51
N VAL A 67 3.52 -10.13 -0.07
CA VAL A 67 2.16 -10.51 -0.44
C VAL A 67 2.23 -11.39 -1.69
N VAL A 68 2.13 -12.70 -1.50
CA VAL A 68 2.20 -13.68 -2.60
C VAL A 68 0.82 -14.07 -3.15
N GLU A 69 -0.26 -13.68 -2.48
CA GLU A 69 -1.64 -13.98 -2.88
C GLU A 69 -2.38 -12.73 -3.37
N ARG A 70 -3.43 -12.93 -4.17
CA ARG A 70 -4.35 -11.84 -4.57
C ARG A 70 -5.11 -11.35 -3.32
N CYS A 71 -4.52 -10.40 -2.60
CA CYS A 71 -5.17 -9.73 -1.49
C CYS A 71 -6.02 -8.58 -2.04
N SER A 72 -7.29 -8.86 -2.34
CA SER A 72 -8.28 -7.82 -2.62
C SER A 72 -8.84 -7.32 -1.29
N ILE A 73 -8.20 -6.34 -0.67
CA ILE A 73 -8.68 -5.79 0.61
C ILE A 73 -9.89 -4.90 0.31
N GLY A 74 -11.06 -5.52 0.27
CA GLY A 74 -12.34 -4.82 0.23
C GLY A 74 -12.77 -4.51 1.65
N THR A 75 -12.49 -3.29 2.12
CA THR A 75 -13.02 -2.69 3.35
C THR A 75 -12.63 -3.29 4.72
N GLN A 76 -11.97 -2.42 5.52
CA GLN A 76 -12.05 -2.25 6.98
C GLN A 76 -11.38 -3.26 7.93
N ARG A 77 -10.48 -2.67 8.74
CA ARG A 77 -10.18 -2.94 10.16
C ARG A 77 -9.89 -4.40 10.55
N ARG A 78 -8.59 -4.65 10.78
CA ARG A 78 -7.98 -5.77 11.51
C ARG A 78 -8.29 -7.16 10.95
N ARG A 79 -7.32 -7.70 10.23
CA ARG A 79 -6.69 -9.00 10.55
C ARG A 79 -5.48 -9.21 9.65
N SER A 80 -4.31 -8.92 10.21
CA SER A 80 -3.09 -9.72 10.06
C SER A 80 -2.74 -10.19 8.64
N LEU A 81 -2.85 -9.31 7.66
CA LEU A 81 -2.39 -9.55 6.30
C LEU A 81 -1.64 -8.27 5.95
N CYS A 82 -0.42 -8.22 6.50
CA CYS A 82 0.31 -7.01 6.87
C CYS A 82 -0.31 -6.27 8.08
#